data_AF-A0A0K0QNX6-F1
#
_entry.id   AF-A0A0K0QNX6-F1
#
_cell.length_a   1.000
_cell.length_b   1.000
_cell.length_c   1.000
_cell.angle_alpha   90.00
_cell.angle_beta   90.00
_cell.angle_gamma   90.00
#
_symmetry.space_group_name_H-M   'P 1'
#
loop_
_entity.id
_entity.type
_entity.pdbx_description
1 polymer ?
#
loop_
_entity_poly.entity_id
_entity_poly.type
_entity_poly.pdbx_seq_one_letter_code
_entity_poly.pdbx_strand_id
1 'polypeptide(L)'
;RLWQSTTTGHLIYQCGGIDKRTIEKFEKEAAELGKGSFKYAWVLDKLKAERERGITIDIALWKFETPRYYVTVIDAPGHRDFI
;
A
#
# COMPACT_ATOMS: atom_id res chain seq x y z
N ARG A 1 -10.82 2.28 6.74
CA ARG A 1 -10.41 2.92 5.46
C ARG A 1 -9.05 2.40 4.99
N LEU A 2 -7.98 2.37 5.81
CA LEU A 2 -6.69 1.72 5.47
C LEU A 2 -6.68 0.18 5.29
N TRP A 3 -7.72 -0.53 5.73
CA TRP A 3 -7.77 -2.00 5.66
C TRP A 3 -7.76 -2.51 4.20
N GLN A 4 -8.34 -1.77 3.26
CA GLN A 4 -8.32 -2.12 1.83
C GLN A 4 -6.89 -2.10 1.28
N SER A 5 -6.16 -1.01 1.47
CA SER A 5 -4.76 -0.86 1.06
C SER A 5 -3.84 -1.84 1.77
N THR A 6 -4.10 -2.15 3.05
CA THR A 6 -3.32 -3.12 3.83
C THR A 6 -3.48 -4.55 3.30
N THR A 7 -4.72 -5.00 3.05
CA THR A 7 -4.98 -6.34 2.49
C THR A 7 -4.40 -6.48 1.09
N THR A 8 -4.53 -5.42 0.28
CA THR A 8 -4.03 -5.41 -1.10
C THR A 8 -2.51 -5.40 -1.16
N GLY A 9 -1.84 -4.61 -0.32
CA GLY A 9 -0.38 -4.62 -0.20
C GLY A 9 0.17 -5.97 0.29
N HIS A 10 -0.55 -6.66 1.17
CA HIS A 10 -0.19 -8.02 1.58
C HIS A 10 -0.28 -9.01 0.42
N LEU A 11 -1.32 -8.91 -0.41
CA LEU A 11 -1.51 -9.77 -1.57
C LEU A 11 -0.41 -9.55 -2.62
N ILE A 12 -0.07 -8.29 -2.91
CA ILE A 12 1.05 -7.94 -3.78
C ILE A 12 2.36 -8.56 -3.27
N TYR A 13 2.60 -8.51 -1.96
CA TYR A 13 3.77 -9.12 -1.34
C TYR A 13 3.79 -10.66 -1.48
N GLN A 14 2.67 -11.33 -1.21
CA GLN A 14 2.56 -12.78 -1.36
C GLN A 14 2.74 -13.24 -2.81
N CYS A 15 2.26 -12.45 -3.78
CA CYS A 15 2.42 -12.74 -5.20
C CYS A 15 3.82 -12.41 -5.74
N GLY A 16 4.75 -11.92 -4.90
CA GLY A 16 6.10 -11.53 -5.33
C GLY A 16 6.12 -10.23 -6.15
N GLY A 17 5.04 -9.45 -6.12
CA GLY A 17 4.97 -8.15 -6.79
C GLY A 17 5.79 -7.06 -6.11
N ILE A 18 6.40 -7.36 -4.95
CA ILE A 18 7.34 -6.46 -4.28
C ILE A 18 8.50 -7.24 -3.65
N ASP A 19 9.72 -6.71 -3.77
CA ASP A 19 10.91 -7.30 -3.17
C ASP A 19 10.90 -7.22 -1.64
N LYS A 20 11.47 -8.25 -0.99
CA LYS A 20 11.63 -8.30 0.47
C LYS A 20 12.43 -7.11 1.04
N ARG A 21 13.45 -6.64 0.32
CA ARG A 21 14.22 -5.45 0.76
C ARG A 21 13.37 -4.19 0.80
N THR A 22 12.44 -4.05 -0.14
CA THR A 22 11.55 -2.90 -0.22
C THR A 22 10.52 -2.93 0.91
N ILE A 23 9.94 -4.10 1.22
CA ILE A 23 9.01 -4.21 2.35
C ILE A 23 9.71 -3.95 3.70
N GLU A 24 10.95 -4.42 3.87
CA GLU A 24 11.75 -4.15 5.08
C GLU A 24 12.06 -2.66 5.24
N LYS A 25 12.33 -1.96 4.12
CA LYS A 25 12.51 -0.51 4.13
C LYS A 25 11.22 0.20 4.58
N PHE A 26 10.08 -0.19 4.01
CA PHE A 26 8.78 0.39 4.39
C PHE A 26 8.39 0.08 5.84
N GLU A 27 8.75 -1.10 6.35
CA GLU A 27 8.55 -1.44 7.75
C GLU A 27 9.35 -0.52 8.70
N LYS A 28 10.59 -0.19 8.35
CA LYS A 28 11.38 0.80 9.11
C LYS A 28 10.77 2.19 9.05
N GLU A 29 10.44 2.68 7.85
CA GLU A 29 9.81 4.00 7.67
C GLU A 29 8.46 4.10 8.42
N ALA A 30 7.66 3.03 8.37
CA ALA A 30 6.39 2.98 9.08
C ALA A 30 6.59 2.91 10.60
N ALA A 31 7.59 2.18 11.08
CA ALA A 31 7.93 2.11 12.50
C ALA A 31 8.42 3.46 13.05
N GLU A 32 9.25 4.19 12.30
CA GLU A 32 9.69 5.55 12.66
C GLU A 32 8.51 6.53 12.81
N LEU A 33 7.46 6.34 12.02
CA LEU A 33 6.22 7.14 12.09
C LEU A 33 5.20 6.60 13.10
N GLY A 34 5.54 5.60 13.92
CA GLY A 34 4.64 4.99 14.90
C GLY A 34 3.50 4.17 14.29
N LYS A 35 3.63 3.78 13.02
CA LYS A 35 2.62 3.12 12.18
C LYS A 35 3.07 1.75 11.67
N GLY A 36 3.92 1.05 12.42
CA GLY A 36 4.51 -0.24 12.01
C GLY A 36 3.50 -1.31 11.57
N SER A 37 2.26 -1.27 12.08
CA SER A 37 1.18 -2.17 11.67
C SER A 37 0.68 -1.96 10.23
N PHE A 38 0.99 -0.81 9.60
CA PHE A 38 0.51 -0.42 8.27
C PHE A 38 1.57 -0.55 7.16
N LYS A 39 2.65 -1.31 7.40
CA LYS A 39 3.75 -1.49 6.42
C LYS A 39 3.31 -1.90 5.02
N TYR A 40 2.19 -2.62 4.88
CA TYR A 40 1.64 -3.02 3.59
C TYR A 40 0.90 -1.90 2.85
N ALA A 41 0.31 -0.94 3.57
CA ALA A 41 -0.33 0.22 2.95
C ALA A 41 0.70 1.14 2.27
N TRP A 42 1.94 1.17 2.78
CA TRP A 42 3.06 1.95 2.20
C TRP A 42 3.45 1.52 0.78
N VAL A 43 3.03 0.32 0.35
CA VAL A 43 3.19 -0.15 -1.03
C VAL A 43 2.35 0.70 -2.00
N LEU A 44 1.19 1.17 -1.53
CA LEU A 44 0.22 1.93 -2.32
C LEU A 44 0.29 3.43 -2.01
N ASP A 45 0.52 3.79 -0.75
CA ASP A 45 0.63 5.18 -0.29
C ASP A 45 1.99 5.79 -0.72
N LYS A 46 1.96 6.60 -1.78
CA LYS A 46 3.15 7.28 -2.32
C LYS A 46 3.32 8.68 -1.74
N LEU A 47 2.24 9.34 -1.33
CA LEU A 47 2.31 10.71 -0.83
C LEU A 47 2.72 10.72 0.65
N LYS A 48 3.59 11.66 1.00
CA LYS A 48 3.99 11.87 2.41
C LYS A 48 2.77 12.18 3.29
N ALA A 49 1.81 12.95 2.76
CA ALA A 49 0.57 13.30 3.46
C ALA A 49 -0.32 12.07 3.74
N GLU A 50 -0.37 11.09 2.84
CA GLU A 50 -1.10 9.83 3.04
C GLU A 50 -0.49 9.02 4.17
N ARG A 51 0.85 8.89 4.16
CA ARG A 51 1.62 8.19 5.19
C ARG A 51 1.51 8.85 6.56
N GLU A 52 1.60 10.19 6.61
CA GLU A 52 1.46 10.96 7.86
C GLU A 52 0.04 10.90 8.41
N ARG A 53 -1.00 11.01 7.57
CA ARG A 53 -2.40 11.02 8.02
C ARG A 53 -3.02 9.63 8.15
N GLY A 54 -2.45 8.62 7.51
CA GLY A 54 -2.99 7.25 7.48
C GLY A 54 -4.31 7.18 6.71
N ILE A 55 -4.40 7.90 5.60
CA ILE A 55 -5.57 7.88 4.70
C ILE A 55 -5.07 7.90 3.27
N THR A 56 -5.71 7.13 2.40
CA THR A 56 -5.55 7.21 0.95
C THR A 56 -6.22 8.49 0.46
N ILE A 57 -5.45 9.34 -0.24
CA ILE A 57 -5.89 10.65 -0.74
C ILE A 57 -6.00 10.58 -2.27
N ASP A 58 -5.00 9.99 -2.92
CA ASP A 58 -4.95 9.86 -4.38
C ASP A 58 -5.17 8.41 -4.81
N ILE A 59 -5.53 8.21 -6.08
CA ILE A 59 -5.72 6.87 -6.64
C ILE A 59 -4.35 6.26 -6.94
N ALA A 60 -4.04 5.14 -6.28
CA ALA A 60 -2.82 4.40 -6.54
C ALA A 60 -3.07 3.26 -7.55
N LEU A 61 -2.24 3.20 -8.59
CA LEU A 61 -2.21 2.09 -9.54
C LEU A 61 -0.98 1.23 -9.30
N TRP A 62 -1.20 -0.07 -9.12
CA TRP A 62 -0.14 -1.07 -9.04
C TRP A 62 -0.38 -2.20 -10.02
N LYS A 63 0.66 -2.61 -10.73
CA LYS A 63 0.58 -3.72 -11.70
C LYS A 63 1.54 -4.80 -11.26
N PHE A 64 1.05 -6.02 -11.19
CA PHE A 64 1.88 -7.18 -10.92
C PHE A 64 1.38 -8.39 -11.70
N GLU A 65 2.27 -9.36 -11.86
CA GLU A 65 2.00 -10.55 -12.65
C GLU A 65 1.98 -11.75 -11.74
N THR A 66 1.06 -12.65 -12.02
CA THR A 66 1.04 -14.00 -11.47
C THR A 66 1.31 -14.99 -12.60
N PRO A 67 1.65 -16.25 -12.31
CA PRO A 67 1.91 -17.24 -13.36
C PRO A 67 0.77 -17.45 -14.37
N ARG A 68 -0.46 -16.98 -14.07
CA ARG A 68 -1.64 -17.14 -14.94
C ARG A 68 -2.29 -15.84 -15.37
N TYR A 69 -2.07 -14.74 -14.67
CA TYR A 69 -2.83 -13.49 -14.88
C TYR A 69 -1.96 -12.25 -14.69
N TYR A 70 -2.23 -11.24 -15.51
CA TYR A 70 -1.78 -9.86 -15.32
C TYR A 70 -2.81 -9.15 -14.46
N VAL A 71 -2.40 -8.68 -13.29
CA VAL A 71 -3.29 -8.03 -12.33
C VAL A 71 -2.96 -6.55 -12.25
N THR A 72 -3.98 -5.71 -12.44
CA THR A 72 -3.90 -4.27 -12.14
C THR A 72 -4.76 -3.99 -10.92
N VAL A 73 -4.12 -3.51 -9.87
CA VAL A 73 -4.75 -3.02 -8.64
C VAL A 73 -4.97 -1.51 -8.79
N ILE A 74 -6.17 -1.08 -8.43
CA ILE A 74 -6.53 0.32 -8.28
C ILE A 74 -6.98 0.51 -6.84
N ASP A 75 -6.18 1.25 -6.07
CA ASP A 75 -6.55 1.65 -4.71
C ASP A 75 -7.16 3.05 -4.78
N ALA A 76 -8.35 3.22 -4.22
CA ALA A 76 -9.13 4.44 -4.34
C ALA A 76 -9.39 5.05 -2.94
N PRO A 77 -9.48 6.37 -2.83
CA PRO A 77 -9.74 7.04 -1.57
C PRO A 77 -11.11 6.65 -1.00
N GLY A 78 -11.13 6.23 0.27
CA GLY A 78 -12.38 5.86 0.94
C GLY A 78 -13.04 6.99 1.73
N HIS A 79 -12.40 8.15 1.87
CA HIS A 79 -12.89 9.29 2.67
C HIS A 79 -13.99 10.07 1.94
N ARG A 80 -15.02 10.54 2.67
CA ARG A 80 -16.12 11.31 2.07
C ARG A 80 -15.65 12.61 1.43
N ASP A 81 -14.60 13.21 1.99
CA ASP A 81 -14.02 14.46 1.47
C ASP A 81 -13.22 14.26 0.17
N PHE A 82 -12.98 13.01 -0.24
CA PHE A 82 -12.20 12.64 -1.42
C PHE A 82 -12.98 11.69 -2.37
N ILE A 83 -14.31 11.64 -2.24
CA ILE A 83 -15.26 10.96 -3.16
C ILE A 83 -15.92 12.00 -4.06
#